data_AF-A0AAN6JWD5-F1
#
_entry.id   AF-A0AAN6JWD5-F1
#
_cell.length_a   1.000
_cell.length_b   1.000
_cell.length_c   1.000
_cell.angle_alpha   90.00
_cell.angle_beta   90.00
_cell.angle_gamma   90.00
#
_symmetry.space_group_name_H-M   'P 1'
#
loop_
_entity.id
_entity.type
_entity.pdbx_description
1 polymer ?
#
loop_
_entity_poly.entity_id
_entity_poly.type
_entity_poly.pdbx_seq_one_letter_code
_entity_poly.pdbx_strand_id
1 'polypeptide(L)'
;MLWAQGMLFAIAHFRLTIYRHMRLSISPAADMPRDAFDCIVHIDVGEKRRRFEAHRGVISFYSGYFDRAFNGDFAEAASGELTMKSEDPDTL
;
A
#
# COMPACT_ATOMS: atom_id res chain seq x y z
N MET A 1 -9.21 -12.09 23.11
CA MET A 1 -8.90 -10.88 22.31
C MET A 1 -7.72 -11.20 21.40
N LEU A 2 -7.96 -11.95 20.32
CA LEU A 2 -6.92 -12.62 19.51
C LEU A 2 -6.79 -12.04 18.07
N TRP A 3 -7.39 -10.89 17.78
CA TRP A 3 -7.41 -10.33 16.42
C TRP A 3 -6.31 -9.30 16.16
N ALA A 4 -5.59 -8.83 17.19
CA ALA A 4 -4.55 -7.80 17.05
C ALA A 4 -3.14 -8.35 16.77
N GLN A 5 -2.88 -9.63 17.07
CA GLN A 5 -1.54 -10.22 16.94
C GLN A 5 -1.19 -10.65 15.50
N GLY A 6 -2.19 -10.90 14.65
CA GLY A 6 -1.98 -11.29 13.24
C GLY A 6 -1.62 -10.12 12.32
N MET A 7 -1.95 -8.89 12.71
CA MET A 7 -1.84 -7.70 11.87
C MET A 7 -0.41 -7.10 11.88
N LEU A 8 0.28 -7.17 13.01
CA LEU A 8 1.67 -6.73 13.15
C LEU A 8 2.66 -7.63 12.38
N PHE A 9 2.34 -8.91 12.19
CA PHE A 9 3.13 -9.79 11.32
C PHE A 9 2.96 -9.48 9.83
N ALA A 10 1.82 -8.92 9.41
CA ALA A 10 1.62 -8.55 8.01
C ALA A 10 2.50 -7.35 7.61
N ILE A 11 2.67 -6.35 8.49
CA ILE A 11 3.35 -5.08 8.18
C ILE A 11 4.89 -5.18 8.32
N ALA A 12 5.40 -5.85 9.36
CA ALA A 12 6.85 -6.03 9.52
C ALA A 12 7.46 -7.00 8.49
N HIS A 13 6.68 -8.00 8.05
CA HIS A 13 7.08 -8.90 6.96
C HIS A 13 6.95 -8.20 5.59
N PHE A 14 6.03 -7.25 5.42
CA PHE A 14 5.94 -6.40 4.23
C PHE A 14 7.25 -5.63 4.00
N ARG A 15 7.86 -5.06 5.06
CA ARG A 15 9.12 -4.31 4.95
C ARG A 15 10.34 -5.19 4.63
N LEU A 16 10.47 -6.38 5.22
CA LEU A 16 11.62 -7.26 4.91
C LEU A 16 11.45 -8.09 3.63
N THR A 17 10.23 -8.50 3.28
CA THR A 17 9.96 -9.25 2.04
C THR A 17 10.03 -8.34 0.82
N ILE A 18 9.49 -7.12 0.87
CA ILE A 18 9.56 -6.20 -0.26
C ILE A 18 11.00 -5.72 -0.48
N TYR A 19 11.70 -5.20 0.54
CA TYR A 19 13.07 -4.71 0.33
C TYR A 19 14.10 -5.82 -0.02
N ARG A 20 13.91 -7.05 0.47
CA ARG A 20 14.84 -8.17 0.19
C ARG A 20 14.57 -8.85 -1.15
N HIS A 21 13.32 -8.90 -1.64
CA HIS A 21 13.03 -9.36 -3.00
C HIS A 21 13.22 -8.27 -4.06
N MET A 22 12.94 -7.00 -3.74
CA MET A 22 13.10 -5.88 -4.67
C MET A 22 14.56 -5.60 -5.03
N ARG A 23 15.56 -6.16 -4.33
CA ARG A 23 16.98 -6.08 -4.70
C ARG A 23 17.48 -7.26 -5.53
N LEU A 24 16.74 -8.38 -5.60
CA LEU A 24 17.21 -9.61 -6.29
C LEU A 24 16.39 -9.99 -7.52
N SER A 25 15.24 -9.37 -7.79
CA SER A 25 14.41 -9.64 -8.96
C SER A 25 13.98 -8.37 -9.72
N ILE A 26 14.86 -7.37 -9.79
CA ILE A 26 14.73 -6.24 -10.72
C ILE A 26 14.87 -6.78 -12.16
N SER A 27 13.77 -7.28 -12.68
CA SER A 27 13.31 -6.93 -14.03
C SER A 27 11.95 -6.24 -13.85
N PRO A 28 11.93 -4.97 -13.39
CA PRO A 28 10.73 -4.31 -12.87
C PRO A 28 9.79 -3.81 -13.96
N ALA A 29 10.09 -4.07 -15.24
CA ALA A 29 9.41 -3.43 -16.37
C ALA A 29 8.63 -4.40 -17.26
N ALA A 30 8.74 -5.73 -17.08
CA ALA A 30 8.21 -6.68 -18.06
C ALA A 30 6.71 -6.98 -17.91
N ASP A 31 6.17 -6.99 -16.68
CA ASP A 31 4.79 -7.47 -16.42
C ASP A 31 3.85 -6.45 -15.77
N MET A 32 4.32 -5.22 -15.52
CA MET A 32 3.45 -4.18 -14.95
C MET A 32 2.45 -3.72 -16.03
N PRO A 33 1.14 -3.69 -15.73
CA PRO A 33 0.14 -3.16 -16.64
C PRO A 33 0.50 -1.72 -17.08
N ARG A 34 0.26 -1.37 -18.34
CA ARG A 34 0.59 -0.03 -18.85
C ARG A 34 -0.20 1.08 -18.16
N ASP A 35 -1.36 0.73 -17.62
CA ASP A 35 -2.26 1.55 -16.83
C ASP A 35 -1.91 1.58 -15.34
N ALA A 36 -0.81 0.94 -14.90
CA ALA A 36 -0.41 0.99 -13.49
C ALA A 36 -0.09 2.41 -13.00
N PHE A 37 0.23 3.34 -13.91
CA PHE A 37 0.52 4.74 -13.64
C PHE A 37 -0.69 5.67 -13.84
N ASP A 38 -1.90 5.10 -13.84
CA ASP A 38 -3.19 5.76 -14.08
C ASP A 38 -3.42 7.07 -13.33
N CYS A 39 -3.52 7.02 -12.00
CA CYS A 39 -3.86 8.17 -11.17
C CYS A 39 -3.15 8.13 -9.83
N ILE A 40 -2.92 9.31 -9.25
CA ILE A 40 -2.34 9.44 -7.92
C ILE A 40 -3.44 9.28 -6.87
N VAL A 41 -3.17 8.47 -5.86
CA VAL A 41 -3.97 8.36 -4.63
C VAL A 41 -3.16 8.87 -3.45
N HIS A 42 -3.88 9.25 -2.40
CA HIS A 42 -3.32 9.84 -1.20
C HIS A 42 -3.51 8.93 0.00
N ILE A 43 -2.42 8.71 0.73
CA ILE A 43 -2.41 7.84 1.90
C ILE A 43 -1.91 8.65 3.09
N ASP A 44 -2.81 8.94 4.03
CA ASP A 44 -2.51 9.65 5.27
C ASP A 44 -2.19 8.63 6.37
N VAL A 45 -0.98 8.70 6.91
CA VAL A 45 -0.47 7.71 7.88
C VAL A 45 -0.24 8.34 9.25
N GLY A 46 -0.69 7.64 10.28
CA GLY A 46 -0.48 7.97 11.69
C GLY A 46 -1.31 9.13 12.19
N GLU A 47 -1.18 9.42 13.49
CA GLU A 47 -1.96 10.49 14.15
C GLU A 47 -1.68 11.88 13.57
N LYS A 48 -0.43 12.10 13.12
CA LYS A 48 -0.01 13.36 12.48
C LYS A 48 -0.42 13.46 11.00
N ARG A 49 -1.09 12.43 10.45
CA ARG A 49 -1.54 12.35 9.05
C ARG A 49 -0.47 12.75 8.06
N ARG A 50 0.66 12.04 8.09
CA ARG A 50 1.69 12.22 7.07
C ARG A 50 1.13 11.70 5.74
N ARG A 51 0.99 12.60 4.77
CA ARG A 51 0.45 12.27 3.44
C ARG A 51 1.53 11.70 2.53
N PHE A 52 1.21 10.59 1.88
CA PHE A 52 1.99 9.97 0.82
C PHE A 52 1.20 9.97 -0.48
N GLU A 53 1.90 10.11 -1.60
CA GLU A 53 1.32 10.10 -2.94
C GLU A 53 1.88 8.91 -3.71
N ALA A 54 1.01 8.12 -4.30
CA ALA A 54 1.40 6.95 -5.09
C ALA A 54 0.46 6.72 -6.25
N HIS A 55 0.94 6.08 -7.32
CA HIS A 55 0.07 5.63 -8.40
C HIS A 55 -0.80 4.47 -7.93
N ARG A 56 -2.12 4.59 -8.12
CA ARG A 56 -3.10 3.60 -7.71
C ARG A 56 -2.78 2.22 -8.27
N GLY A 57 -2.55 2.13 -9.58
CA GLY A 57 -2.26 0.85 -10.21
C GLY A 57 -0.98 0.20 -9.70
N VAL A 58 0.08 0.98 -9.44
CA VAL A 58 1.34 0.47 -8.86
C VAL A 58 1.10 -0.14 -7.48
N ILE A 59 0.48 0.59 -6.55
CA ILE A 59 0.31 0.08 -5.18
C ILE A 59 -0.71 -1.07 -5.11
N SER A 60 -1.70 -1.08 -6.00
CA SER A 60 -2.69 -2.15 -6.10
C SER A 60 -2.07 -3.44 -6.64
N PHE A 61 -1.20 -3.33 -7.63
CA PHE A 61 -0.46 -4.46 -8.18
C PHE A 61 0.39 -5.18 -7.13
N TYR A 62 1.05 -4.41 -6.24
CA TYR A 62 1.89 -4.96 -5.19
C TYR A 62 1.15 -5.31 -3.89
N SER A 63 -0.10 -4.88 -3.71
CA SER A 63 -0.85 -5.08 -2.47
C SER A 63 -2.33 -5.31 -2.72
N GLY A 64 -2.79 -6.52 -2.43
CA GLY A 64 -4.21 -6.86 -2.46
C GLY A 64 -5.06 -6.05 -1.46
N TYR A 65 -4.44 -5.43 -0.45
CA TYR A 65 -5.12 -4.48 0.44
C TYR A 65 -5.44 -3.17 -0.28
N PHE A 66 -4.44 -2.57 -0.94
CA PHE A 66 -4.65 -1.32 -1.69
C PHE A 66 -5.51 -1.55 -2.94
N ASP A 67 -5.41 -2.72 -3.56
CA ASP A 67 -6.30 -3.11 -4.64
C ASP A 67 -7.77 -3.11 -4.18
N ARG A 68 -8.08 -3.75 -3.05
CA ARG A 68 -9.44 -3.69 -2.48
C ARG A 68 -9.84 -2.28 -2.08
N ALA A 69 -8.93 -1.50 -1.48
CA ALA A 69 -9.24 -0.17 -0.99
C ALA A 69 -9.53 0.83 -2.13
N PHE A 70 -8.77 0.77 -3.23
CA PHE A 70 -8.85 1.77 -4.31
C PHE A 70 -9.55 1.29 -5.58
N ASN A 71 -9.70 -0.02 -5.79
CA ASN A 71 -10.43 -0.60 -6.94
C ASN A 71 -11.69 -1.37 -6.53
N GLY A 72 -12.03 -1.40 -5.23
CA GLY A 72 -13.25 -2.02 -4.71
C GLY A 72 -14.40 -1.03 -4.47
N ASP A 73 -15.40 -1.45 -3.70
CA ASP A 73 -16.61 -0.66 -3.40
C ASP A 73 -16.48 0.24 -2.16
N PHE A 74 -15.26 0.44 -1.67
CA PHE A 74 -14.99 1.25 -0.49
C PHE A 74 -15.04 2.76 -0.80
N ALA A 75 -15.25 3.58 0.22
CA ALA A 75 -15.30 5.04 0.06
C ALA A 75 -13.95 5.60 -0.44
N GLU A 76 -12.87 4.91 -0.12
CA GLU A 76 -11.50 5.18 -0.52
C GLU A 76 -11.30 5.03 -2.05
N ALA A 77 -12.03 4.12 -2.70
CA ALA A 77 -11.99 3.97 -4.16
C ALA A 77 -12.63 5.17 -4.87
N ALA A 78 -13.71 5.71 -4.30
CA ALA A 78 -14.38 6.89 -4.83
C ALA A 78 -13.62 8.20 -4.53
N SER A 79 -13.01 8.30 -3.35
CA SER A 79 -12.30 9.51 -2.91
C SER A 79 -10.84 9.57 -3.35
N GLY A 80 -10.19 8.42 -3.58
CA GLY A 80 -8.75 8.34 -3.80
C GLY A 80 -7.92 8.68 -2.55
N GLU A 81 -8.55 8.73 -1.37
CA GLU A 81 -7.90 9.06 -0.11
C GLU A 81 -8.09 7.91 0.90
N LEU A 82 -7.00 7.49 1.54
CA LEU A 82 -7.01 6.45 2.56
C LEU A 82 -6.32 6.99 3.82
N THR A 83 -6.93 6.79 4.99
CA THR A 83 -6.32 7.17 6.28
C THR A 83 -6.00 5.94 7.13
N MET A 84 -4.72 5.75 7.43
CA MET A 84 -4.20 4.66 8.26
C MET A 84 -3.76 5.21 9.63
N LYS A 85 -4.71 5.35 10.56
CA LYS A 85 -4.49 6.00 11.87
C LYS A 85 -3.58 5.21 12.82
N SER A 86 -3.57 3.89 12.73
CA SER A 86 -2.84 3.00 13.63
C SER A 86 -1.36 2.83 13.28
N GLU A 87 -0.96 3.29 12.09
CA GLU A 87 0.36 3.05 11.54
C GLU A 87 1.33 4.19 11.88
N ASP A 88 2.58 3.86 12.19
CA ASP A 88 3.63 4.85 12.41
C ASP A 88 4.31 5.19 11.06
N PRO A 89 4.23 6.45 10.58
CA PRO A 89 4.81 6.86 9.31
C PRO A 89 6.33 6.69 9.19
N ASP A 90 7.06 6.61 10.30
CA ASP A 90 8.53 6.44 10.28
C ASP A 90 8.93 4.95 10.21
N THR A 91 7.96 4.05 10.37
CA THR A 91 8.15 2.59 10.33
C THR A 91 7.74 1.94 9.02
N LEU A 92 7.13 2.69 8.09
CA LEU A 92 6.89 2.30 6.69
C LEU A 92 8.20 2.23 5.90
#